data_AF-A0A966A4S8-F1
#
_entry.id   AF-A0A966A4S8-F1
#
_cell.length_a   1.000
_cell.length_b   1.000
_cell.length_c   1.000
_cell.angle_alpha   90.00
_cell.angle_beta   90.00
_cell.angle_gamma   90.00
#
_symmetry.space_group_name_H-M   'P 1'
#
loop_
_entity.id
_entity.type
_entity.pdbx_description
1 polymer ?
#
loop_
_entity_poly.entity_id
_entity_poly.type
_entity_poly.pdbx_seq_one_letter_code
_entity_poly.pdbx_strand_id
1 'polypeptide(L)'
;PLLEDLQGHDRITGTANVNAALRTMGATPEAVKKSLNGSASFAFTEGAINGVNIARMIREAYASIKGTKLPPEEVEQKTDFSEIRGSMHVINGVATNNDFTAMTPLLRINGKGTANLPAETIDYRVQATVVKTLEGQGGDELKDLVGIPIPIHVTGSFAEPHYALDTEALAQALAKSKVQDLIDEKVGDDAVKGLLKGLFK
;
A
#
# COMPACT_ATOMS: atom_id res chain seq x y z
N PRO A 1 21.81 -20.80 -9.26
CA PRO A 1 20.64 -20.83 -10.18
C PRO A 1 19.57 -19.86 -9.69
N LEU A 2 18.88 -19.13 -10.57
CA LEU A 2 17.80 -18.19 -10.20
C LEU A 2 16.67 -18.86 -9.39
N LEU A 3 16.56 -20.19 -9.46
CA LEU A 3 15.61 -21.02 -8.70
C LEU A 3 16.13 -21.45 -7.32
N GLU A 4 17.44 -21.38 -7.06
CA GLU A 4 18.00 -21.62 -5.71
C GLU A 4 17.89 -20.39 -4.80
N ASP A 5 17.80 -19.20 -5.39
CA ASP A 5 17.65 -17.92 -4.65
C ASP A 5 16.23 -17.72 -4.08
N LEU A 6 15.29 -18.60 -4.41
CA LEU A 6 13.95 -18.67 -3.83
C LEU A 6 13.92 -19.43 -2.48
N GLN A 7 15.04 -20.01 -2.03
CA GLN A 7 15.09 -20.80 -0.79
C GLN A 7 15.29 -19.94 0.48
N GLY A 8 15.33 -18.61 0.35
CA GLY A 8 15.55 -17.69 1.47
C GLY A 8 14.34 -16.82 1.77
N HIS A 9 13.47 -17.27 2.67
CA HIS A 9 12.29 -16.56 3.22
C HIS A 9 11.37 -15.97 2.14
N ASP A 10 10.35 -16.73 1.73
CA ASP A 10 9.32 -16.27 0.79
C ASP A 10 8.71 -14.94 1.26
N ARG A 11 9.19 -13.83 0.69
CA ARG A 11 8.72 -12.47 1.05
C ARG A 11 7.29 -12.24 0.64
N ILE A 12 6.83 -12.97 -0.36
CA ILE A 12 5.46 -12.94 -0.86
C ILE A 12 5.03 -14.39 -1.04
N THR A 13 3.93 -14.76 -0.42
CA THR A 13 3.24 -16.04 -0.62
C THR A 13 1.95 -15.82 -1.40
N GLY A 14 1.41 -16.87 -2.00
CA GLY A 14 0.13 -16.84 -2.73
C GLY A 14 0.21 -17.46 -4.12
N THR A 15 -0.87 -17.33 -4.88
CA THR A 15 -0.93 -17.81 -6.28
C THR A 15 -0.57 -16.69 -7.23
N ALA A 16 0.46 -16.89 -8.06
CA ALA A 16 0.95 -15.88 -9.00
C ALA A 16 0.54 -16.18 -10.44
N ASN A 17 -0.05 -15.19 -11.11
CA ASN A 17 -0.26 -15.14 -12.55
C ASN A 17 0.62 -14.04 -13.12
N VAL A 18 1.58 -14.41 -13.97
CA VAL A 18 2.54 -13.47 -14.55
C VAL A 18 2.53 -13.61 -16.08
N ASN A 19 2.36 -12.49 -16.77
CA ASN A 19 2.51 -12.40 -18.22
C ASN A 19 3.67 -11.48 -18.54
N ALA A 20 4.62 -11.92 -19.35
CA ALA A 20 5.81 -11.13 -19.66
C ALA A 20 6.19 -11.25 -21.13
N ALA A 21 6.41 -10.12 -21.77
CA ALA A 21 6.97 -10.00 -23.11
C ALA A 21 8.26 -9.18 -23.01
N LEU A 22 9.37 -9.87 -22.79
CA LEU A 22 10.67 -9.27 -22.50
C LEU A 22 11.69 -9.66 -23.57
N ARG A 23 12.59 -8.73 -23.88
CA ARG A 23 13.78 -8.92 -24.71
C ARG A 23 15.01 -8.61 -23.88
N THR A 24 16.08 -9.37 -24.09
CA THR A 24 17.35 -9.22 -23.38
C THR A 24 18.49 -9.69 -24.29
N MET A 25 19.70 -9.26 -23.97
CA MET A 25 20.94 -9.64 -24.64
C MET A 25 22.09 -9.71 -23.61
N GLY A 26 22.95 -10.71 -23.73
CA GLY A 26 24.14 -10.83 -22.89
C GLY A 26 24.44 -12.26 -22.48
N ALA A 27 25.71 -12.52 -22.17
CA ALA A 27 26.19 -13.84 -21.76
C ALA A 27 26.31 -14.00 -20.23
N THR A 28 26.14 -12.93 -19.45
CA THR A 28 26.18 -12.97 -17.97
C THR A 28 24.84 -12.54 -17.37
N PRO A 29 24.50 -12.98 -16.14
CA PRO A 29 23.28 -12.54 -15.46
C PRO A 29 23.15 -11.02 -15.34
N GLU A 30 24.25 -10.32 -15.08
CA GLU A 30 24.28 -8.85 -14.97
C GLU A 30 24.02 -8.19 -16.33
N ALA A 31 24.61 -8.72 -17.40
CA ALA A 31 24.38 -8.22 -18.76
C ALA A 31 22.92 -8.45 -19.19
N VAL A 32 22.35 -9.60 -18.84
CA VAL A 32 20.94 -9.91 -19.05
C VAL A 32 20.05 -8.93 -18.29
N LYS A 33 20.28 -8.73 -16.98
CA LYS A 33 19.50 -7.77 -16.16
C LYS A 33 19.52 -6.37 -16.75
N LYS A 34 20.70 -5.87 -17.17
CA LYS A 34 20.88 -4.51 -17.71
C LYS A 34 20.29 -4.30 -19.09
N SER A 35 20.10 -5.36 -19.88
CA SER A 35 19.56 -5.27 -21.24
C SER A 35 18.08 -5.64 -21.35
N LEU A 36 17.43 -5.95 -20.23
CA LEU A 36 16.00 -6.27 -20.18
C LEU A 36 15.16 -5.07 -20.63
N ASN A 37 14.31 -5.30 -21.64
CA ASN A 37 13.38 -4.33 -22.17
C ASN A 37 12.05 -5.00 -22.50
N GLY A 38 10.92 -4.31 -22.30
CA GLY A 38 9.60 -4.81 -22.68
C GLY A 38 8.53 -4.50 -21.65
N SER A 39 7.55 -5.38 -21.52
CA SER A 39 6.42 -5.21 -20.60
C SER A 39 6.09 -6.50 -19.87
N ALA A 40 5.57 -6.35 -18.65
CA ALA A 40 5.02 -7.46 -17.87
C ALA A 40 3.75 -7.02 -17.14
N SER A 41 2.89 -7.97 -16.80
CA SER A 41 1.80 -7.79 -15.85
C SER A 41 1.78 -8.94 -14.88
N PHE A 42 1.34 -8.65 -13.66
CA PHE A 42 1.27 -9.63 -12.60
C PHE A 42 -0.04 -9.49 -11.82
N ALA A 43 -0.51 -10.62 -11.32
CA ALA A 43 -1.55 -10.71 -10.31
C ALA A 43 -1.17 -11.82 -9.33
N PHE A 44 -1.15 -11.50 -8.04
CA PHE A 44 -1.02 -12.44 -6.94
C PHE A 44 -2.35 -12.49 -6.21
N THR A 45 -2.84 -13.68 -5.90
CA THR A 45 -4.09 -13.87 -5.17
C THR A 45 -3.87 -14.74 -3.94
N GLU A 46 -4.68 -14.50 -2.91
CA GLU A 46 -4.74 -15.32 -1.69
C GLU A 46 -3.36 -15.55 -1.06
N GLY A 47 -2.75 -14.48 -0.57
CA GLY A 47 -1.35 -14.49 -0.19
C GLY A 47 -1.01 -13.54 0.94
N ALA A 48 0.28 -13.45 1.25
CA ALA A 48 0.77 -12.55 2.28
C ALA A 48 2.15 -11.99 1.93
N ILE A 49 2.42 -10.76 2.35
CA ILE A 49 3.75 -10.17 2.33
C ILE A 49 4.38 -10.38 3.71
N ASN A 50 5.50 -11.09 3.76
CA ASN A 50 6.28 -11.33 4.97
C ASN A 50 7.36 -10.25 5.14
N GLY A 51 7.61 -9.85 6.38
CA GLY A 51 8.55 -8.80 6.76
C GLY A 51 7.92 -7.40 6.95
N VAL A 52 6.61 -7.24 6.75
CA VAL A 52 5.90 -5.96 7.01
C VAL A 52 4.46 -6.20 7.42
N ASN A 53 4.01 -5.54 8.49
CA ASN A 53 2.61 -5.44 8.88
C ASN A 53 2.13 -3.98 8.71
N ILE A 54 1.55 -3.67 7.55
CA ILE A 54 1.14 -2.29 7.20
C ILE A 54 0.04 -1.79 8.14
N ALA A 55 -0.91 -2.66 8.51
CA ALA A 55 -2.00 -2.28 9.42
C ALA A 55 -1.46 -1.93 10.82
N ARG A 56 -0.48 -2.68 11.33
CA ARG A 56 0.22 -2.37 12.57
C ARG A 56 0.97 -1.05 12.48
N MET A 57 1.76 -0.83 11.44
CA MET A 57 2.51 0.42 11.23
C MET A 57 1.58 1.64 11.26
N ILE A 58 0.41 1.53 10.62
CA ILE A 58 -0.62 2.57 10.65
C ILE A 58 -1.16 2.76 12.08
N ARG A 59 -1.48 1.69 12.80
CA ARG A 59 -1.96 1.76 14.20
C ARG A 59 -0.94 2.41 15.13
N GLU A 60 0.34 2.08 15.01
CA GLU A 60 1.43 2.65 15.81
C GLU A 60 1.59 4.15 15.53
N ALA A 61 1.59 4.54 14.25
CA ALA A 61 1.66 5.94 13.85
C ALA A 61 0.45 6.72 14.36
N TYR A 62 -0.75 6.15 14.22
CA TYR A 62 -1.99 6.73 14.69
C TYR A 62 -2.02 6.91 16.22
N ALA A 63 -1.63 5.89 16.97
CA ALA A 63 -1.55 5.95 18.42
C ALA A 63 -0.53 7.00 18.90
N SER A 64 0.61 7.10 18.22
CA SER A 64 1.63 8.12 18.48
C SER A 64 1.10 9.54 18.24
N ILE A 65 0.35 9.77 17.16
CA ILE A 65 -0.29 11.06 16.86
C ILE A 65 -1.37 11.40 17.90
N LYS A 66 -2.15 10.41 18.36
CA LYS A 66 -3.22 10.60 19.34
C LYS A 66 -2.72 10.64 20.79
N GLY A 67 -1.45 10.29 21.05
CA GLY A 67 -0.91 10.16 22.40
C GLY A 67 -1.54 9.01 23.19
N THR A 68 -2.03 7.97 22.51
CA THR A 68 -2.64 6.80 23.14
C THR A 68 -1.64 5.66 23.29
N LYS A 69 -2.01 4.64 24.08
CA LYS A 69 -1.17 3.44 24.26
C LYS A 69 -0.89 2.78 22.91
N LEU A 70 0.37 2.43 22.66
CA LEU A 70 0.78 1.66 21.49
C LEU A 70 0.11 0.28 21.48
N PRO A 71 -0.19 -0.27 20.30
CA PRO A 71 -0.70 -1.64 20.20
C PRO A 71 0.30 -2.61 20.84
N PRO A 72 -0.18 -3.73 21.43
CA PRO A 72 0.70 -4.78 21.94
C PRO A 72 1.73 -5.20 20.88
N GLU A 73 2.91 -5.62 21.30
CA GLU A 73 3.91 -6.15 20.38
C GLU A 73 3.35 -7.39 19.65
N GLU A 74 3.25 -7.33 18.33
CA GLU A 74 2.82 -8.44 17.49
C GLU A 74 4.05 -9.13 16.95
N VAL A 75 4.09 -10.45 17.12
CA VAL A 75 5.22 -11.28 16.68
C VAL A 75 5.27 -11.40 15.16
N GLU A 76 4.12 -11.31 14.48
CA GLU A 76 4.03 -11.57 13.04
C GLU A 76 4.13 -10.26 12.22
N GLN A 77 5.27 -10.08 11.56
CA GLN A 77 5.50 -9.00 10.60
C GLN A 77 4.96 -9.42 9.23
N LYS A 78 3.63 -9.50 9.09
CA LYS A 78 2.98 -9.97 7.87
C LYS A 78 1.78 -9.11 7.49
N THR A 79 1.56 -8.95 6.19
CA THR A 79 0.38 -8.30 5.61
C THR A 79 -0.32 -9.26 4.67
N ASP A 80 -1.46 -9.81 5.09
CA ASP A 80 -2.31 -10.66 4.24
C ASP A 80 -3.02 -9.85 3.15
N PHE A 81 -3.21 -10.44 1.98
CA PHE A 81 -3.91 -9.84 0.85
C PHE A 81 -4.80 -10.86 0.12
N SER A 82 -5.91 -10.37 -0.42
CA SER A 82 -6.72 -11.15 -1.36
C SER A 82 -6.20 -11.02 -2.79
N GLU A 83 -5.67 -9.85 -3.15
CA GLU A 83 -5.12 -9.57 -4.48
C GLU A 83 -4.00 -8.53 -4.40
N ILE A 84 -2.93 -8.73 -5.18
CA ILE A 84 -1.96 -7.71 -5.57
C ILE A 84 -1.82 -7.77 -7.09
N ARG A 85 -1.86 -6.64 -7.79
CA ARG A 85 -1.70 -6.60 -9.24
C ARG A 85 -1.05 -5.32 -9.74
N GLY A 86 -0.54 -5.37 -10.96
CA GLY A 86 0.00 -4.21 -11.66
C GLY A 86 0.62 -4.58 -13.00
N SER A 87 1.03 -3.55 -13.73
CA SER A 87 1.78 -3.65 -14.98
C SER A 87 3.15 -2.96 -14.86
N MET A 88 4.13 -3.50 -15.56
CA MET A 88 5.50 -2.98 -15.58
C MET A 88 5.92 -2.69 -17.01
N HIS A 89 6.51 -1.52 -17.22
CA HIS A 89 7.29 -1.22 -18.40
C HIS A 89 8.77 -1.23 -18.04
N VAL A 90 9.56 -2.06 -18.72
CA VAL A 90 10.97 -2.30 -18.41
C VAL A 90 11.83 -1.67 -19.49
N ILE A 91 12.76 -0.81 -19.07
CA ILE A 91 13.80 -0.23 -19.94
C ILE A 91 15.15 -0.43 -19.27
N ASN A 92 16.08 -1.10 -19.95
CA ASN A 92 17.43 -1.38 -19.47
C ASN A 92 17.47 -1.95 -18.04
N GLY A 93 16.56 -2.87 -17.74
CA GLY A 93 16.44 -3.49 -16.42
C GLY A 93 15.74 -2.65 -15.34
N VAL A 94 15.30 -1.43 -15.64
CA VAL A 94 14.49 -0.62 -14.73
C VAL A 94 13.02 -0.78 -15.08
N ALA A 95 12.27 -1.43 -14.19
CA ALA A 95 10.83 -1.61 -14.31
C ALA A 95 10.10 -0.42 -13.69
N THR A 96 9.21 0.21 -14.44
CA THR A 96 8.30 1.26 -13.96
C THR A 96 6.89 0.72 -13.87
N ASN A 97 6.22 0.96 -12.74
CA ASN A 97 4.82 0.61 -12.51
C ASN A 97 4.04 1.87 -12.13
N ASN A 98 2.85 2.03 -12.71
CA ASN A 98 1.98 3.20 -12.46
C ASN A 98 0.58 2.85 -11.95
N ASP A 99 0.30 1.56 -11.81
CA ASP A 99 -1.04 1.01 -11.58
C ASP A 99 -1.03 -0.11 -10.52
N PHE A 100 -0.03 -0.14 -9.64
CA PHE A 100 0.01 -1.11 -8.54
C PHE A 100 -1.23 -0.96 -7.67
N THR A 101 -1.90 -2.07 -7.39
CA THR A 101 -2.98 -2.15 -6.42
C THR A 101 -2.82 -3.38 -5.54
N ALA A 102 -3.16 -3.26 -4.27
CA ALA A 102 -3.29 -4.38 -3.35
C ALA A 102 -4.57 -4.24 -2.52
N MET A 103 -5.24 -5.38 -2.28
CA MET A 103 -6.43 -5.47 -1.46
C MET A 103 -6.15 -6.38 -0.27
N THR A 104 -6.31 -5.84 0.93
CA THR A 104 -6.22 -6.60 2.18
C THR A 104 -7.58 -6.60 2.89
N PRO A 105 -7.78 -7.41 3.94
CA PRO A 105 -9.02 -7.36 4.71
C PRO A 105 -9.36 -5.94 5.22
N LEU A 106 -8.35 -5.19 5.66
CA LEU A 106 -8.52 -3.86 6.28
C LEU A 106 -8.18 -2.69 5.36
N LEU A 107 -7.38 -2.90 4.32
CA LEU A 107 -6.78 -1.83 3.52
C LEU A 107 -7.06 -1.99 2.03
N ARG A 108 -7.19 -0.86 1.36
CA ARG A 108 -7.02 -0.74 -0.08
C ARG A 108 -5.76 0.06 -0.34
N ILE A 109 -4.88 -0.48 -1.17
CA ILE A 109 -3.58 0.11 -1.43
C ILE A 109 -3.46 0.36 -2.94
N ASN A 110 -3.02 1.54 -3.30
CA ASN A 110 -2.65 1.91 -4.66
C ASN A 110 -1.26 2.50 -4.66
N GLY A 111 -0.51 2.34 -5.74
CA GLY A 111 0.88 2.80 -5.77
C GLY A 111 1.44 2.93 -7.17
N LYS A 112 2.62 3.54 -7.20
CA LYS A 112 3.45 3.67 -8.39
C LYS A 112 4.91 3.78 -7.98
N GLY A 113 5.81 3.37 -8.84
CA GLY A 113 7.23 3.37 -8.53
C GLY A 113 8.08 2.66 -9.55
N THR A 114 9.30 2.38 -9.12
CA THR A 114 10.31 1.70 -9.92
C THR A 114 10.97 0.57 -9.15
N ALA A 115 11.34 -0.48 -9.88
CA ALA A 115 12.20 -1.54 -9.42
C ALA A 115 13.40 -1.64 -10.37
N ASN A 116 14.61 -1.48 -9.84
CA ASN A 116 15.84 -1.54 -10.60
C ASN A 116 16.47 -2.92 -10.46
N LEU A 117 16.34 -3.77 -11.48
CA LEU A 117 16.83 -5.15 -11.42
C LEU A 117 18.36 -5.24 -11.35
N PRO A 118 19.14 -4.42 -12.09
CA PRO A 118 20.60 -4.40 -11.94
C PRO A 118 21.10 -3.95 -10.56
N ALA A 119 20.46 -2.95 -9.95
CA ALA A 119 20.84 -2.42 -8.65
C ALA A 119 20.16 -3.15 -7.48
N GLU A 120 19.17 -3.98 -7.78
CA GLU A 120 18.34 -4.71 -6.82
C GLU A 120 17.67 -3.77 -5.81
N THR A 121 17.17 -2.63 -6.29
CA THR A 121 16.53 -1.60 -5.45
C THR A 121 15.10 -1.32 -5.86
N ILE A 122 14.31 -0.90 -4.88
CA ILE A 122 12.92 -0.48 -5.04
C ILE A 122 12.77 0.99 -4.61
N ASP A 123 11.93 1.73 -5.32
CA ASP A 123 11.42 3.05 -4.91
C ASP A 123 9.95 3.14 -5.31
N TYR A 124 9.05 3.00 -4.35
CA TYR A 124 7.61 3.00 -4.55
C TYR A 124 6.91 3.95 -3.60
N ARG A 125 6.03 4.77 -4.16
CA ARG A 125 5.07 5.55 -3.36
C ARG A 125 3.75 4.82 -3.39
N VAL A 126 3.27 4.45 -2.22
CA VAL A 126 1.98 3.79 -2.04
C VAL A 126 1.09 4.62 -1.15
N GLN A 127 -0.22 4.49 -1.34
CA GLN A 127 -1.26 5.08 -0.51
C GLN A 127 -2.10 3.93 0.04
N ALA A 128 -2.14 3.80 1.35
CA ALA A 128 -3.02 2.85 2.03
C ALA A 128 -4.26 3.58 2.54
N THR A 129 -5.44 3.03 2.28
CA THR A 129 -6.72 3.58 2.74
C THR A 129 -7.44 2.51 3.56
N VAL A 130 -7.84 2.87 4.78
CA VAL A 130 -8.63 1.97 5.64
C VAL A 130 -10.05 1.87 5.08
N VAL A 131 -10.54 0.65 4.88
CA VAL A 131 -11.93 0.42 4.49
C VAL A 131 -12.80 0.17 5.70
N LYS A 132 -14.10 0.48 5.57
CA LYS A 132 -15.09 0.12 6.57
C LYS A 132 -15.24 -1.40 6.60
N THR A 133 -14.67 -2.04 7.61
CA THR A 133 -14.80 -3.48 7.83
C THR A 133 -15.99 -3.78 8.73
N LEU A 134 -16.40 -5.04 8.77
CA LEU A 134 -17.37 -5.51 9.76
C LEU A 134 -16.77 -5.35 11.16
N GLU A 135 -17.63 -5.04 12.15
CA GLU A 135 -17.25 -5.00 13.57
C GLU A 135 -16.54 -6.31 13.95
N GLY A 136 -15.42 -6.23 14.68
CA GLY A 136 -14.66 -7.41 15.13
C GLY A 136 -13.46 -7.84 14.26
N GLN A 137 -13.19 -7.20 13.12
CA GLN A 137 -11.96 -7.44 12.33
C GLN A 137 -10.76 -6.55 12.76
N GLY A 138 -10.83 -5.88 13.91
CA GLY A 138 -9.80 -4.93 14.35
C GLY A 138 -9.90 -3.55 13.69
N GLY A 139 -10.98 -3.27 12.95
CA GLY A 139 -11.24 -1.97 12.33
C GLY A 139 -11.62 -0.85 13.31
N ASP A 140 -12.05 -1.19 14.53
CA ASP A 140 -12.52 -0.20 15.52
C ASP A 140 -11.42 0.77 15.96
N GLU A 141 -10.17 0.31 16.01
CA GLU A 141 -9.00 1.13 16.34
C GLU A 141 -8.67 2.14 15.23
N LEU A 142 -9.05 1.82 13.99
CA LEU A 142 -8.74 2.60 12.79
C LEU A 142 -9.98 3.32 12.23
N LYS A 143 -11.09 3.35 12.96
CA LYS A 143 -12.35 3.97 12.50
C LYS A 143 -12.19 5.43 12.08
N ASP A 144 -11.35 6.18 12.80
CA ASP A 144 -11.05 7.59 12.51
C ASP A 144 -10.18 7.77 11.26
N LEU A 145 -9.64 6.68 10.69
CA LEU A 145 -8.82 6.65 9.46
C LEU A 145 -9.58 6.14 8.24
N VAL A 146 -10.84 5.75 8.39
CA VAL A 146 -11.64 5.24 7.28
C VAL A 146 -11.72 6.29 6.17
N GLY A 147 -11.30 5.91 4.96
CA GLY A 147 -11.27 6.81 3.80
C GLY A 147 -10.13 7.82 3.78
N ILE A 148 -9.29 7.90 4.81
CA ILE A 148 -8.12 8.79 4.84
C ILE A 148 -6.96 8.11 4.09
N PRO A 149 -6.38 8.74 3.05
CA PRO A 149 -5.22 8.19 2.34
C PRO A 149 -3.96 8.38 3.18
N ILE A 150 -3.25 7.28 3.43
CA ILE A 150 -2.02 7.23 4.25
C ILE A 150 -0.82 7.00 3.32
N PRO A 151 0.07 7.99 3.11
CA PRO A 151 1.22 7.84 2.24
C PRO A 151 2.30 6.98 2.91
N ILE A 152 2.85 6.04 2.15
CA ILE A 152 3.98 5.21 2.55
C ILE A 152 5.00 5.20 1.41
N HIS A 153 6.26 5.44 1.74
CA HIS A 153 7.39 5.34 0.81
C HIS A 153 8.14 4.04 1.08
N VAL A 154 8.24 3.20 0.06
CA VAL A 154 8.99 1.94 0.10
C VAL A 154 10.28 2.14 -0.67
N THR A 155 11.42 2.01 0.00
CA THR A 155 12.76 2.19 -0.58
C THR A 155 13.69 1.06 -0.20
N GLY A 156 14.95 1.09 -0.64
CA GLY A 156 15.98 0.14 -0.21
C GLY A 156 16.19 -1.00 -1.20
N SER A 157 16.78 -2.08 -0.72
CA SER A 157 17.10 -3.24 -1.57
C SER A 157 15.92 -4.22 -1.63
N PHE A 158 15.87 -5.06 -2.65
CA PHE A 158 14.92 -6.17 -2.72
C PHE A 158 15.09 -7.16 -1.57
N ALA A 159 16.26 -7.21 -0.93
CA ALA A 159 16.58 -8.04 0.22
C ALA A 159 16.29 -7.35 1.56
N GLU A 160 16.08 -6.04 1.59
CA GLU A 160 15.79 -5.28 2.81
C GLU A 160 15.06 -3.98 2.44
N PRO A 161 13.71 -4.03 2.31
CA PRO A 161 12.91 -2.89 1.93
C PRO A 161 12.63 -2.07 3.18
N HIS A 162 12.82 -0.76 3.07
CA HIS A 162 12.46 0.17 4.11
C HIS A 162 11.09 0.78 3.82
N TYR A 163 10.20 0.72 4.81
CA TYR A 163 8.83 1.24 4.73
C TYR A 163 8.72 2.46 5.63
N ALA A 164 8.54 3.64 5.05
CA ALA A 164 8.40 4.89 5.78
C ALA A 164 6.98 5.44 5.60
N LEU A 165 6.21 5.47 6.69
CA LEU A 165 4.91 6.15 6.73
C LEU A 165 5.13 7.66 6.86
N ASP A 166 4.42 8.44 6.05
CA ASP A 166 4.44 9.91 6.17
C ASP A 166 3.52 10.34 7.32
N THR A 167 4.09 10.40 8.53
CA THR A 167 3.35 10.71 9.76
C THR A 167 2.86 12.15 9.80
N GLU A 168 3.59 13.06 9.15
CA GLU A 168 3.19 14.47 9.02
C GLU A 168 1.95 14.57 8.12
N ALA A 169 1.98 13.96 6.94
CA ALA A 169 0.82 13.93 6.05
C ALA A 169 -0.39 13.25 6.71
N LEU A 170 -0.17 12.16 7.45
CA LEU A 170 -1.23 11.50 8.23
C LEU A 170 -1.84 12.44 9.27
N ALA A 171 -1.02 13.14 10.06
CA ALA A 171 -1.48 14.09 11.06
C ALA A 171 -2.27 15.25 10.43
N GLN A 172 -1.80 15.78 9.30
CA GLN A 172 -2.50 16.81 8.54
C GLN A 172 -3.85 16.31 7.99
N ALA A 173 -3.90 15.08 7.46
CA ALA A 173 -5.12 14.48 6.92
C ALA A 173 -6.16 14.25 8.02
N LEU A 174 -5.73 13.77 9.19
CA LEU A 174 -6.56 13.64 10.39
C LEU A 174 -7.15 14.97 10.86
N ALA A 175 -6.32 16.03 10.91
CA ALA A 175 -6.79 17.36 11.30
C ALA A 175 -7.84 17.90 10.31
N LYS A 176 -7.60 17.74 9.00
CA LYS A 176 -8.57 18.14 7.96
C LYS A 176 -9.87 17.36 8.06
N SER A 177 -9.81 16.04 8.27
CA SER A 177 -11.00 15.19 8.42
C SER A 177 -11.86 15.66 9.59
N LYS A 178 -11.27 15.87 10.78
CA LYS A 178 -12.01 16.36 11.95
C LYS A 178 -12.65 17.73 11.72
N VAL A 179 -11.96 18.64 11.03
CA VAL A 179 -12.54 19.95 10.70
C VAL A 179 -13.72 19.79 9.76
N GLN A 180 -13.61 18.91 8.77
CA GLN A 180 -14.71 18.60 7.85
C GLN A 180 -15.90 17.99 8.60
N ASP A 181 -15.67 17.02 9.49
CA ASP A 181 -16.72 16.39 10.31
C ASP A 181 -17.47 17.44 11.16
N LEU A 182 -16.75 18.39 11.76
CA LEU A 182 -17.36 19.48 12.55
C LEU A 182 -18.13 20.48 11.68
N ILE A 183 -17.67 20.73 10.45
CA ILE A 183 -18.40 21.57 9.49
C ILE A 183 -19.67 20.85 9.08
N ASP A 184 -19.60 19.57 8.72
CA ASP A 184 -20.74 18.76 8.31
C ASP A 184 -21.75 18.59 9.46
N GLU A 185 -21.29 18.50 10.71
CA GLU A 185 -22.16 18.49 11.90
C GLU A 185 -22.87 19.85 12.10
N LYS A 186 -22.16 20.97 11.92
CA LYS A 186 -22.72 22.32 12.13
C LYS A 186 -23.55 22.85 10.96
N VAL A 187 -23.22 22.42 9.74
CA VAL A 187 -23.98 22.70 8.51
C VAL A 187 -25.09 21.65 8.34
N GLY A 188 -25.01 20.55 9.09
CA GLY A 188 -25.88 19.39 9.04
C GLY A 188 -27.33 19.65 9.44
N ASP A 189 -28.21 19.19 8.55
CA ASP A 189 -29.65 18.98 8.68
C ASP A 189 -30.56 20.21 8.83
N ASP A 190 -30.27 21.18 9.71
CA ASP A 190 -31.18 22.32 9.94
C ASP A 190 -31.17 23.36 8.80
N ALA A 191 -29.99 23.66 8.24
CA ALA A 191 -29.88 24.59 7.11
C ALA A 191 -30.47 24.01 5.82
N VAL A 192 -30.27 22.71 5.58
CA VAL A 192 -30.78 22.00 4.40
C VAL A 192 -32.28 21.75 4.51
N LYS A 193 -32.81 21.37 5.69
CA LYS A 193 -34.26 21.26 5.93
C LYS A 193 -34.97 22.62 5.84
N GLY A 194 -34.33 23.71 6.26
CA GLY A 194 -34.85 25.07 6.15
C GLY A 194 -35.02 25.53 4.69
N LEU A 195 -34.01 25.26 3.85
CA LEU A 195 -34.05 25.58 2.41
C LEU A 195 -35.09 24.73 1.65
N LEU A 196 -35.22 23.45 1.98
CA LEU A 196 -36.22 22.57 1.35
C LEU A 196 -37.65 22.96 1.73
N LYS A 197 -37.93 23.39 2.97
CA LYS A 197 -39.27 23.89 3.36
C LYS A 197 -39.66 25.19 2.67
N GLY A 198 -38.70 26.01 2.22
CA GLY A 198 -38.97 27.25 1.48
C GLY A 198 -39.29 27.06 0.00
N LEU A 199 -38.89 25.93 -0.59
CA LEU A 199 -39.10 25.61 -2.02
C LEU A 199 -40.45 24.95 -2.32
N PHE A 200 -41.15 24.44 -1.30
CA PHE A 200 -42.46 23.79 -1.42
C PHE A 200 -43.60 24.62 -0.80
N LYS A 201 -43.42 25.93 -0.65
CA LYS A 201 -44.44 26.88 -0.20
C LYS A 201 -44.84 27.85 -1.30
#